data_AF-A0A426QWZ2-F1
#
_entry.id   AF-A0A426QWZ2-F1
#
_cell.length_a   1.000
_cell.length_b   1.000
_cell.length_c   1.000
_cell.angle_alpha   90.00
_cell.angle_beta   90.00
_cell.angle_gamma   90.00
#
_symmetry.space_group_name_H-M   'P 1'
#
loop_
_entity.id
_entity.type
_entity.pdbx_description
1 polymer ?
#
loop_
_entity_poly.entity_id
_entity_poly.type
_entity_poly.pdbx_seq_one_letter_code
_entity_poly.pdbx_strand_id
1 'polypeptide(L)'
;MAVIRDDSVRNHFVYRAFDAEGRLLYIGCTQNLKARWQQHRFANLHWVVQTHRLKTVGPLCYRTARAVEKAAIASESPRYGWTPERGQRLARKRAWVEQRRRELMSGKRPWEMEFDDYSAICDKAEDEANGRFPNLWNSDNHPTNGVPERYQPYLPYGDLALIN
;
A
#
# COMPACT_ATOMS: atom_id res chain seq x y z
N MET A 1 -5.01 -20.72 6.91
CA MET A 1 -4.35 -20.96 8.22
C MET A 1 -4.63 -19.77 9.12
N ALA A 2 -5.04 -20.01 10.37
CA ALA A 2 -5.27 -18.92 11.32
C ALA A 2 -3.95 -18.22 11.67
N VAL A 3 -3.97 -16.88 11.76
CA VAL A 3 -2.79 -16.11 12.15
C VAL A 3 -2.58 -16.29 13.64
N ILE A 4 -1.61 -17.11 14.04
CA ILE A 4 -1.21 -17.25 15.44
C ILE A 4 -0.46 -15.98 15.85
N ARG A 5 -1.01 -15.23 16.81
CA ARG A 5 -0.46 -13.97 17.33
C ARG A 5 0.15 -14.09 18.72
N ASP A 6 0.31 -15.32 19.19
CA ASP A 6 0.91 -15.61 20.48
C ASP A 6 2.41 -15.22 20.48
N ASP A 7 2.87 -14.58 21.56
CA ASP A 7 4.25 -14.12 21.66
C ASP A 7 5.27 -15.28 21.81
N SER A 8 4.81 -16.48 22.18
CA SER A 8 5.62 -17.71 22.19
C SER A 8 5.89 -18.28 20.79
N VAL A 9 5.09 -17.89 19.78
CA VAL A 9 5.24 -18.40 18.41
C VAL A 9 6.07 -17.45 17.56
N ARG A 10 7.26 -17.90 17.17
CA ARG A 10 8.16 -17.16 16.28
C ARG A 10 8.01 -17.67 14.85
N ASN A 11 7.09 -17.08 14.11
CA ASN A 11 6.83 -17.44 12.72
C ASN A 11 6.64 -16.23 11.80
N HIS A 12 6.87 -15.01 12.27
CA HIS A 12 6.75 -13.81 11.47
C HIS A 12 8.11 -13.33 10.94
N PHE A 13 8.12 -12.82 9.73
CA PHE A 13 9.27 -12.23 9.07
C PHE A 13 8.93 -10.82 8.63
N VAL A 14 9.84 -9.88 8.87
CA VAL A 14 9.79 -8.53 8.29
C VAL A 14 10.72 -8.50 7.09
N TYR A 15 10.23 -8.07 5.94
CA TYR A 15 11.01 -8.00 4.71
C TYR A 15 11.06 -6.58 4.15
N ARG A 16 12.17 -6.29 3.48
CA ARG A 16 12.44 -5.06 2.72
C ARG A 16 12.67 -5.45 1.26
N ALA A 17 11.90 -4.86 0.36
CA ALA A 17 12.04 -5.02 -1.08
C ALA A 17 12.87 -3.88 -1.67
N PHE A 18 13.87 -4.24 -2.46
CA PHE A 18 14.77 -3.28 -3.12
C PHE A 18 14.74 -3.48 -4.63
N ASP A 19 14.92 -2.40 -5.37
CA ASP A 19 15.19 -2.48 -6.81
C ASP A 19 16.65 -2.81 -7.13
N ALA A 20 16.98 -2.87 -8.43
CA ALA A 20 18.31 -3.16 -8.93
C ALA A 20 19.36 -2.13 -8.47
N GLU A 21 18.93 -0.87 -8.28
CA GLU A 21 19.79 0.22 -7.79
C GLU A 21 19.91 0.25 -6.25
N GLY A 22 19.26 -0.69 -5.55
CA GLY A 22 19.30 -0.78 -4.10
C GLY A 22 18.38 0.20 -3.37
N ARG A 23 17.46 0.88 -4.06
CA ARG A 23 16.47 1.78 -3.43
C ARG A 23 15.38 0.97 -2.75
N LEU A 24 14.96 1.41 -1.57
CA LEU A 24 13.91 0.73 -0.79
C LEU A 24 12.54 1.00 -1.40
N LEU A 25 11.90 -0.07 -1.88
CA LEU A 25 10.58 -0.01 -2.50
C LEU A 25 9.47 -0.21 -1.47
N TYR A 26 9.55 -1.25 -0.65
CA TYR A 26 8.44 -1.65 0.21
C TYR A 26 8.95 -2.36 1.46
N ILE A 27 8.24 -2.18 2.58
CA ILE A 27 8.46 -2.92 3.82
C ILE A 27 7.17 -3.64 4.21
N GLY A 28 7.26 -4.93 4.56
CA GLY A 28 6.12 -5.68 5.03
C GLY A 28 6.45 -6.75 6.05
N CYS A 29 5.42 -7.30 6.67
CA CYS A 29 5.49 -8.38 7.64
C CYS A 29 4.57 -9.52 7.23
N THR A 30 5.04 -10.77 7.33
CA THR A 30 4.26 -11.96 6.97
C THR A 30 4.69 -13.21 7.73
N GLN A 31 3.81 -14.20 7.85
CA GLN A 31 4.16 -15.55 8.31
C GLN A 31 4.68 -16.45 7.19
N ASN A 32 4.40 -16.09 5.94
CA ASN A 32 4.77 -16.87 4.76
C ASN A 32 5.21 -15.92 3.65
N LEU A 33 6.52 -15.79 3.46
CA LEU A 33 7.12 -14.90 2.47
C LEU A 33 6.71 -15.28 1.05
N LYS A 34 6.76 -16.57 0.70
CA LYS A 34 6.42 -17.05 -0.64
C LYS A 34 4.96 -16.76 -1.00
N ALA A 35 4.02 -17.08 -0.11
CA ALA A 35 2.60 -16.82 -0.33
C ALA A 35 2.32 -15.30 -0.41
N ARG A 36 2.95 -14.50 0.47
CA ARG A 36 2.82 -13.04 0.43
C ARG A 36 3.39 -12.43 -0.84
N TRP A 37 4.51 -12.95 -1.33
CA TRP A 37 5.10 -12.51 -2.60
C TRP A 37 4.17 -12.79 -3.79
N GLN A 38 3.58 -14.00 -3.84
CA GLN A 38 2.58 -14.31 -4.86
C GLN A 38 1.34 -13.42 -4.74
N GLN A 39 0.87 -13.09 -3.54
CA GLN A 39 -0.22 -12.14 -3.38
C GLN A 39 0.13 -10.77 -3.96
N HIS A 40 1.33 -10.28 -3.67
CA HIS A 40 1.79 -8.99 -4.18
C HIS A 40 1.90 -8.98 -5.71
N ARG A 41 2.28 -10.09 -6.35
CA ARG A 41 2.27 -10.23 -7.81
C ARG A 41 0.94 -9.81 -8.42
N PHE A 42 -0.19 -10.12 -7.80
CA PHE A 42 -1.50 -9.81 -8.37
C PHE A 42 -2.06 -8.47 -7.89
N ALA A 43 -1.85 -8.14 -6.62
CA ALA A 43 -2.43 -6.93 -6.04
C ALA A 43 -1.56 -5.68 -6.24
N ASN A 44 -0.25 -5.83 -6.37
CA ASN A 44 0.71 -4.72 -6.21
C ASN A 44 1.81 -4.70 -7.29
N LEU A 45 1.45 -5.07 -8.52
CA LEU A 45 2.37 -5.16 -9.67
C LEU A 45 3.34 -3.99 -9.79
N HIS A 46 2.85 -2.76 -9.58
CA HIS A 46 3.61 -1.53 -9.77
C HIS A 46 4.96 -1.49 -9.04
N TRP A 47 5.11 -2.06 -7.84
CA TRP A 47 6.42 -2.11 -7.15
C TRP A 47 7.07 -3.50 -7.21
N VAL A 48 6.28 -4.56 -7.34
CA VAL A 48 6.78 -5.94 -7.33
C VAL A 48 7.68 -6.21 -8.52
N VAL A 49 7.29 -5.76 -9.72
CA VAL A 49 8.09 -5.90 -10.95
C VAL A 49 9.41 -5.12 -10.90
N GLN A 50 9.53 -4.15 -10.00
CA GLN A 50 10.77 -3.40 -9.81
C GLN A 50 11.70 -4.11 -8.80
N THR A 51 11.19 -5.06 -8.02
CA THR A 51 11.96 -5.69 -6.93
C THR A 51 12.95 -6.70 -7.47
N HIS A 52 14.21 -6.53 -7.12
CA HIS A 52 15.31 -7.44 -7.44
C HIS A 52 15.82 -8.21 -6.23
N ARG A 53 15.61 -7.67 -5.03
CA ARG A 53 16.18 -8.22 -3.80
C ARG A 53 15.22 -8.08 -2.63
N LEU A 54 15.17 -9.11 -1.79
CA LEU A 54 14.50 -9.09 -0.49
C LEU A 54 15.54 -9.24 0.63
N LYS A 55 15.51 -8.32 1.60
CA LYS A 55 16.19 -8.50 2.88
C LYS A 55 15.16 -8.87 3.94
N THR A 56 15.41 -9.92 4.70
CA THR A 56 14.45 -10.46 5.68
C THR A 56 15.02 -10.48 7.09
N VAL A 57 14.18 -10.18 8.08
CA VAL A 57 14.49 -10.31 9.51
C VAL A 57 13.45 -11.22 10.15
N GLY A 58 13.91 -12.29 10.82
CA GLY A 58 13.08 -13.24 11.55
C GLY A 58 13.71 -14.62 11.64
N PRO A 59 12.98 -15.61 12.18
CA PRO A 59 11.60 -15.51 12.64
C PRO A 59 11.45 -14.72 13.96
N LEU A 60 10.39 -13.91 14.04
CA LEU A 60 10.00 -13.10 15.19
C LEU A 60 8.59 -13.51 15.66
N CYS A 61 8.23 -13.18 16.90
CA CYS A 61 6.83 -13.21 17.30
C CYS A 61 6.05 -12.05 16.65
N TYR A 62 4.72 -12.16 16.63
CA TYR A 62 3.86 -11.17 15.96
C TYR A 62 4.13 -9.75 16.47
N ARG A 63 4.11 -9.54 17.79
CA ARG A 63 4.28 -8.21 18.39
C ARG A 63 5.62 -7.58 18.01
N THR A 64 6.70 -8.35 18.12
CA THR A 64 8.05 -7.89 17.76
C THR A 64 8.16 -7.62 16.27
N ALA A 65 7.62 -8.48 15.39
CA ALA A 65 7.63 -8.27 13.96
C ALA A 65 6.90 -6.97 13.55
N ARG A 66 5.72 -6.71 14.14
CA ARG A 66 4.96 -5.48 13.90
C ARG A 66 5.71 -4.24 14.42
N ALA A 67 6.38 -4.34 15.57
CA ALA A 67 7.20 -3.25 16.10
C ALA A 67 8.40 -2.94 15.17
N VAL A 68 9.10 -3.97 14.69
CA VAL A 68 10.21 -3.84 13.74
C VAL A 68 9.73 -3.25 12.41
N GLU A 69 8.61 -3.74 11.85
CA GLU A 69 8.03 -3.19 10.61
C GLU A 69 7.66 -1.71 10.78
N LYS A 70 6.97 -1.36 11.89
CA LYS A 70 6.57 0.01 12.18
C LYS A 70 7.78 0.94 12.32
N ALA A 71 8.82 0.51 13.03
CA ALA A 71 10.05 1.27 13.19
C ALA A 71 10.74 1.49 11.83
N ALA A 72 10.87 0.43 11.02
CA ALA A 72 11.47 0.49 9.69
C ALA A 72 10.69 1.42 8.74
N ILE A 73 9.36 1.35 8.72
CA ILE A 73 8.52 2.26 7.91
C ILE A 73 8.73 3.72 8.33
N ALA A 74 8.90 3.98 9.63
CA ALA A 74 9.11 5.34 10.13
C ALA A 74 10.51 5.89 9.83
N SER A 75 11.56 5.04 9.83
CA SER A 75 12.94 5.48 9.68
C SER A 75 13.51 5.36 8.27
N GLU A 76 12.99 4.45 7.44
CA GLU A 76 13.60 4.08 6.14
C GLU A 76 12.85 4.66 4.93
N SER A 77 11.69 5.28 5.12
CA SER A 77 10.91 5.98 4.08
C SER A 77 10.77 5.19 2.76
N PRO A 78 10.15 3.99 2.77
CA PRO A 78 9.99 3.19 1.56
C PRO A 78 9.18 3.95 0.49
N ARG A 79 9.54 3.76 -0.78
CA ARG A 79 8.88 4.43 -1.91
C ARG A 79 7.39 4.12 -2.00
N TYR A 80 7.01 2.89 -1.66
CA TYR A 80 5.65 2.36 -1.67
C TYR A 80 5.26 1.87 -0.29
N GLY A 81 3.97 1.63 -0.08
CA GLY A 81 3.42 1.31 1.24
C GLY A 81 2.77 2.50 1.93
N TRP A 82 2.30 2.22 3.14
CA TRP A 82 1.82 3.22 4.07
C TRP A 82 2.99 3.84 4.84
N THR A 83 2.96 5.17 4.97
CA THR A 83 3.81 5.93 5.90
C THR A 83 2.92 6.86 6.72
N PRO A 84 3.36 7.32 7.92
CA PRO A 84 2.59 8.29 8.70
C PRO A 84 2.24 9.56 7.90
N GLU A 85 3.20 10.08 7.14
CA GLU A 85 2.99 11.25 6.27
C GLU A 85 1.93 10.98 5.19
N ARG A 86 2.03 9.83 4.49
CA ARG A 86 1.03 9.44 3.49
C ARG A 86 -0.36 9.26 4.12
N GLY A 87 -0.41 8.71 5.33
CA GLY A 87 -1.64 8.59 6.12
C GLY A 87 -2.27 9.96 6.41
N GLN A 88 -1.49 10.93 6.84
CA GLN A 88 -1.96 12.31 7.06
C GLN A 88 -2.45 12.96 5.76
N ARG A 89 -1.70 12.80 4.67
CA ARG A 89 -2.11 13.30 3.35
C ARG A 89 -3.44 12.67 2.91
N LEU A 90 -3.61 11.36 3.06
CA LEU A 90 -4.86 10.65 2.73
C LEU A 90 -6.03 11.12 3.60
N ALA A 91 -5.80 11.35 4.89
CA ALA A 91 -6.80 11.92 5.78
C ALA A 91 -7.25 13.32 5.31
N ARG A 92 -6.30 14.18 4.90
CA ARG A 92 -6.60 15.50 4.32
C ARG A 92 -7.41 15.40 3.03
N LYS A 93 -7.05 14.49 2.12
CA LYS A 93 -7.81 14.24 0.89
C LYS A 93 -9.25 13.81 1.21
N ARG A 94 -9.43 12.82 2.09
CA ARG A 94 -10.76 12.33 2.49
C ARG A 94 -11.62 13.41 3.12
N ALA A 95 -11.04 14.21 4.02
CA ALA A 95 -11.75 15.34 4.63
C ALA A 95 -12.19 16.37 3.58
N TRP A 96 -11.32 16.65 2.60
CA TRP A 96 -11.64 17.56 1.50
C TRP A 96 -12.75 17.01 0.59
N VAL A 97 -12.68 15.72 0.18
CA VAL A 97 -13.73 15.07 -0.63
C VAL A 97 -15.08 15.14 0.08
N GLU A 98 -15.09 14.82 1.37
CA GLU A 98 -16.30 14.85 2.18
C GLU A 98 -16.89 16.25 2.28
N GLN A 99 -16.06 17.27 2.53
CA GLN A 99 -16.49 18.66 2.51
C GLN A 99 -17.07 19.02 1.14
N ARG A 100 -16.38 18.65 0.06
CA ARG A 100 -16.78 19.01 -1.30
C ARG A 100 -18.10 18.37 -1.71
N ARG A 101 -18.35 17.12 -1.30
CA ARG A 101 -19.65 16.45 -1.50
C ARG A 101 -20.77 17.22 -0.80
N ARG A 102 -20.56 17.66 0.45
CA ARG A 102 -21.57 18.45 1.18
C ARG A 102 -21.89 19.77 0.48
N GLU A 103 -20.87 20.45 -0.06
CA GLU A 103 -21.06 21.67 -0.85
C GLU A 103 -21.87 21.40 -2.12
N LEU A 104 -21.52 20.35 -2.87
CA LEU A 104 -22.18 19.98 -4.13
C LEU A 104 -23.63 19.50 -3.93
N MET A 105 -23.94 18.86 -2.80
CA MET A 105 -25.31 18.46 -2.45
C MET A 105 -26.20 19.67 -2.12
N SER A 106 -25.65 20.87 -1.96
CA SER A 106 -26.40 22.11 -1.70
C SER A 106 -27.39 21.98 -0.52
N GLY A 107 -26.99 21.25 0.53
CA GLY A 107 -27.81 21.04 1.72
C GLY A 107 -28.82 19.89 1.64
N LYS A 108 -28.97 19.23 0.48
CA LYS A 108 -29.75 17.99 0.37
C LYS A 108 -29.03 16.83 1.07
N ARG A 109 -29.81 15.90 1.60
CA ARG A 109 -29.30 14.62 2.13
C ARG A 109 -29.21 13.60 0.99
N PRO A 110 -28.29 12.62 1.07
CA PRO A 110 -28.12 11.63 0.00
C PRO A 110 -29.41 10.87 -0.38
N TRP A 111 -30.30 10.61 0.58
CA TRP A 111 -31.58 9.91 0.34
C TRP A 111 -32.70 10.82 -0.17
N GLU A 112 -32.46 12.12 -0.29
CA GLU A 112 -33.38 13.09 -0.92
C GLU A 112 -33.02 13.32 -2.40
N MET A 113 -32.07 12.56 -2.92
CA MET A 113 -31.54 12.66 -4.28
C MET A 113 -31.75 11.35 -5.02
N GLU A 114 -31.89 11.44 -6.34
CA GLU A 114 -31.79 10.27 -7.20
C GLU A 114 -30.37 9.70 -7.13
N PHE A 115 -30.25 8.38 -7.27
CA PHE A 115 -28.97 7.68 -7.16
C PHE A 115 -27.94 8.23 -8.15
N ASP A 116 -28.35 8.48 -9.40
CA ASP A 116 -27.45 8.97 -10.46
C ASP A 116 -26.91 10.37 -10.14
N ASP A 117 -27.73 11.27 -9.59
CA ASP A 117 -27.31 12.60 -9.18
C ASP A 117 -26.29 12.53 -8.03
N TYR A 118 -26.57 11.68 -7.03
CA TYR A 118 -25.64 11.47 -5.92
C TYR A 118 -24.32 10.83 -6.38
N SER A 119 -24.39 9.86 -7.30
CA SER A 119 -23.21 9.23 -7.90
C SER A 119 -22.36 10.25 -8.65
N ALA A 120 -22.97 11.09 -9.50
CA ALA A 120 -22.28 12.14 -10.24
C ALA A 120 -21.60 13.16 -9.31
N ILE A 121 -22.21 13.49 -8.17
CA ILE A 121 -21.58 14.34 -7.14
C ILE A 121 -20.37 13.63 -6.51
N CYS A 122 -20.49 12.34 -6.20
CA CYS A 122 -19.39 11.57 -5.62
C CYS A 122 -18.18 11.51 -6.57
N ASP A 123 -18.42 11.25 -7.85
CA ASP A 123 -17.41 11.18 -8.90
C ASP A 123 -16.73 12.55 -9.09
N LYS A 124 -17.52 13.62 -9.24
CA LYS A 124 -17.01 14.98 -9.36
C LYS A 124 -16.12 15.38 -8.18
N ALA A 125 -16.53 15.07 -6.96
CA ALA A 125 -15.73 15.37 -5.77
C ALA A 125 -14.41 14.58 -5.74
N GLU A 126 -14.40 13.31 -6.17
CA GLU A 126 -13.17 12.52 -6.27
C GLU A 126 -12.24 13.03 -7.38
N ASP A 127 -12.78 13.39 -8.54
CA ASP A 127 -12.00 13.93 -9.66
C ASP A 127 -11.31 15.25 -9.30
N GLU A 128 -12.06 16.18 -8.69
CA GLU A 128 -11.47 17.43 -8.19
C GLU A 128 -10.41 17.16 -7.10
N ALA A 129 -10.62 16.14 -6.24
CA ALA A 129 -9.64 15.74 -5.25
C ALA A 129 -8.39 15.10 -5.88
N ASN A 130 -8.52 14.36 -6.96
CA ASN A 130 -7.39 13.77 -7.69
C ASN A 130 -6.52 14.87 -8.32
N GLY A 131 -7.13 15.94 -8.83
CA GLY A 131 -6.41 17.13 -9.30
C GLY A 131 -5.69 17.89 -8.17
N ARG A 132 -6.33 18.03 -7.00
CA ARG A 132 -5.77 18.74 -5.84
C ARG A 132 -4.69 17.95 -5.08
N PHE A 133 -4.85 16.64 -5.01
CA PHE A 133 -3.95 15.72 -4.29
C PHE A 133 -3.33 14.72 -5.29
N PRO A 134 -2.49 15.19 -6.23
CA PRO A 134 -1.95 14.33 -7.26
C PRO A 134 -1.10 13.21 -6.64
N ASN A 135 -1.16 12.03 -7.27
CA ASN A 135 -0.42 10.83 -6.89
C ASN A 135 -0.69 10.30 -5.48
N LEU A 136 -1.81 10.71 -4.85
CA LEU A 136 -2.20 10.26 -3.52
C LEU A 136 -3.30 9.20 -3.61
N TRP A 137 -2.87 7.95 -3.77
CA TRP A 137 -3.75 6.79 -3.90
C TRP A 137 -3.93 6.08 -2.55
N ASN A 138 -5.17 5.62 -2.31
CA ASN A 138 -5.67 5.08 -1.05
C ASN A 138 -5.11 3.70 -0.69
N SER A 139 -4.37 3.08 -1.60
CA SER A 139 -3.86 1.73 -1.42
C SER A 139 -2.50 1.56 -2.06
N ASP A 140 -1.85 0.49 -1.63
CA ASP A 140 -0.85 -0.24 -2.38
C ASP A 140 -1.34 -0.68 -3.79
N ASN A 141 -2.53 -0.27 -4.25
CA ASN A 141 -3.00 -0.47 -5.61
C ASN A 141 -2.98 0.89 -6.32
N HIS A 142 -1.80 1.27 -6.79
CA HIS A 142 -1.74 2.11 -7.98
C HIS A 142 -2.58 1.39 -9.06
N PRO A 143 -3.51 2.04 -9.79
CA PRO A 143 -4.06 1.43 -10.99
C PRO A 143 -2.87 1.03 -11.85
N THR A 144 -2.82 -0.21 -12.32
CA THR A 144 -1.75 -0.78 -13.15
C THR A 144 -1.52 -0.05 -14.48
N ASN A 145 -2.09 1.14 -14.65
CA ASN A 145 -1.91 2.08 -15.74
C ASN A 145 -0.43 2.44 -15.87
N GLY A 146 0.27 1.61 -16.64
CA GLY A 146 1.65 1.79 -17.02
C GLY A 146 2.63 1.51 -15.90
N VAL A 147 2.87 0.24 -15.57
CA VAL A 147 4.27 -0.15 -15.31
C VAL A 147 5.00 0.18 -16.62
N PRO A 148 5.92 1.16 -16.67
CA PRO A 148 6.66 1.43 -17.89
C PRO A 148 7.30 0.15 -18.42
N GLU A 149 7.19 -0.08 -19.73
CA GLU A 149 7.65 -1.30 -20.43
C GLU A 149 9.12 -1.64 -20.16
N ARG A 150 9.91 -0.65 -19.73
CA ARG A 150 11.31 -0.78 -19.29
C ARG A 150 11.52 -1.51 -17.96
N TYR A 151 10.50 -1.73 -17.14
CA TYR A 151 10.67 -2.48 -15.89
C TYR A 151 10.63 -3.98 -16.19
N GLN A 152 11.63 -4.69 -15.64
CA GLN A 152 11.87 -6.12 -15.82
C GLN A 152 10.60 -6.96 -15.60
N PRO A 153 10.49 -8.15 -16.24
CA PRO A 153 9.43 -9.09 -15.92
C PRO A 153 9.47 -9.43 -14.42
N TYR A 154 8.31 -9.71 -13.85
CA TYR A 154 8.18 -10.20 -12.48
C TYR A 154 9.18 -11.33 -12.20
N LEU A 155 9.97 -11.18 -11.11
CA LEU A 155 10.82 -12.25 -10.61
C LEU A 155 10.02 -13.16 -9.66
N PRO A 156 9.87 -14.46 -9.99
CA PRO A 156 9.40 -15.47 -9.05
C PRO A 156 10.16 -15.42 -7.72
N TYR A 157 9.51 -15.80 -6.62
CA TYR A 157 10.13 -15.75 -5.29
C TYR A 157 11.46 -16.51 -5.22
N GLY A 158 11.59 -17.63 -5.95
CA GLY A 158 12.82 -18.42 -5.99
C GLY A 158 13.98 -17.74 -6.73
N ASP A 159 13.68 -16.74 -7.54
CA ASP A 159 14.66 -16.02 -8.37
C ASP A 159 15.09 -14.69 -7.71
N LEU A 160 14.51 -14.35 -6.56
CA LEU A 160 14.91 -13.19 -5.79
C LEU A 160 16.17 -13.50 -4.98
N ALA A 161 17.12 -12.56 -4.99
CA ALA A 161 18.22 -12.59 -4.04
C ALA A 161 17.68 -12.39 -2.62
N LEU A 162 17.72 -13.47 -1.82
CA LEU A 162 17.43 -13.43 -0.39
C LEU A 162 18.73 -13.11 0.35
N ILE A 163 18.75 -11.98 1.05
CA ILE A 163 19.87 -11.61 1.90
C ILE A 163 19.40 -11.56 3.35
N ASN A 164 20.14 -12.22 4.23
CA ASN A 164 19.93 -12.16 5.69
C ASN A 164 20.53 -10.87 6.25
#